data_AF-A0A7X9ECN1-F1
#
_entry.id   AF-A0A7X9ECN1-F1
#
_cell.length_a   1.000
_cell.length_b   1.000
_cell.length_c   1.000
_cell.angle_alpha   90.00
_cell.angle_beta   90.00
_cell.angle_gamma   90.00
#
_symmetry.space_group_name_H-M   'P 1'
#
loop_
_entity.id
_entity.type
_entity.pdbx_description
1 polymer ?
#
loop_
_entity_poly.entity_id
_entity_poly.type
_entity_poly.pdbx_seq_one_letter_code
_entity_poly.pdbx_strand_id
1 'polypeptide(L)'
;MINSLEIIETIKMIQEENLDIRTITMGISLRDCCHSDVNIACTKIYDKITRLAANLVKVGNKIEREYGIPIINKRVAVTPISIIAESCDTQNHIKFAETLDKAADIIGVNFIGGFSALVHKGFTKGDRVLINSIPEALSTTQKVCSSVSVATTKSGINMDAVKEMGHILKKASELTADDGGIACAKLVIFANAPEDNPFMAGAFHGIGEPECVINVGISGPGTVKSALEKVKGQDFGVVAETIKKTAF
;
A
#
# COMPACT_ATOMS: atom_id res chain seq x y z
N MET A 1 4.23 1.63 -27.52
CA MET A 1 4.02 3.06 -27.82
C MET A 1 2.52 3.21 -27.97
N ILE A 2 1.87 4.00 -27.11
CA ILE A 2 0.40 4.10 -27.06
C ILE A 2 -0.10 4.82 -28.32
N ASN A 3 -1.09 4.25 -29.01
CA ASN A 3 -1.66 4.80 -30.25
C ASN A 3 -2.75 5.84 -29.94
N SER A 4 -2.87 6.89 -30.75
CA SER A 4 -3.93 7.91 -30.63
C SER A 4 -5.34 7.32 -30.65
N LEU A 5 -5.55 6.20 -31.35
CA LEU A 5 -6.81 5.45 -31.32
C LEU A 5 -7.12 4.86 -29.94
N GLU A 6 -6.12 4.24 -29.28
CA GLU A 6 -6.25 3.68 -27.93
C GLU A 6 -6.56 4.79 -26.90
N ILE A 7 -5.98 5.98 -27.08
CA ILE A 7 -6.29 7.15 -26.23
C ILE A 7 -7.76 7.57 -26.39
N ILE A 8 -8.27 7.64 -27.62
CA ILE A 8 -9.67 8.01 -27.88
C ILE A 8 -10.63 6.95 -27.34
N GLU A 9 -10.33 5.67 -27.51
CA GLU A 9 -11.12 4.56 -26.94
C GLU A 9 -11.14 4.61 -25.41
N THR A 10 -9.99 4.86 -24.79
CA THR A 10 -9.86 5.02 -23.33
C THR A 10 -10.74 6.17 -22.83
N ILE A 11 -10.70 7.33 -23.50
CA ILE A 11 -11.55 8.48 -23.14
C ILE A 11 -13.03 8.13 -23.25
N LYS A 12 -13.46 7.41 -24.30
CA LYS A 12 -14.84 6.97 -24.44
C LYS A 12 -15.26 6.01 -23.33
N MET A 13 -14.44 5.00 -23.02
CA MET A 13 -14.74 4.06 -21.94
C MET A 13 -14.92 4.78 -20.60
N ILE A 14 -14.03 5.73 -20.31
CA ILE A 14 -14.08 6.53 -19.08
C ILE A 14 -15.38 7.33 -18.98
N GLN A 15 -15.80 7.97 -20.07
CA GLN A 15 -16.99 8.83 -20.11
C GLN A 15 -18.30 8.03 -20.17
N GLU A 16 -18.34 6.92 -20.89
CA GLU A 16 -19.56 6.13 -21.12
C GLU A 16 -19.82 5.11 -20.01
N GLU A 17 -18.77 4.58 -19.36
CA GLU A 17 -18.89 3.48 -18.38
C GLU A 17 -18.55 3.91 -16.93
N ASN A 18 -18.46 5.21 -16.65
CA ASN A 18 -18.24 5.81 -15.32
C ASN A 18 -17.08 5.18 -14.53
N LEU A 19 -15.94 4.94 -15.19
CA LEU A 19 -14.75 4.37 -14.56
C LEU A 19 -14.17 5.35 -13.54
N ASP A 20 -14.00 4.90 -12.29
CA ASP A 20 -13.27 5.63 -11.25
C ASP A 20 -11.85 5.11 -11.06
N ILE A 21 -10.91 6.03 -10.84
CA ILE A 21 -9.56 5.68 -10.41
C ILE A 21 -9.62 5.48 -8.90
N ARG A 22 -9.55 4.22 -8.48
CA ARG A 22 -9.61 3.85 -7.06
C ARG A 22 -8.43 4.44 -6.29
N THR A 23 -7.24 4.45 -6.87
CA THR A 23 -6.04 4.96 -6.22
C THR A 23 -4.94 5.33 -7.21
N ILE A 24 -4.14 6.31 -6.84
CA ILE A 24 -2.75 6.44 -7.31
C ILE A 24 -1.83 6.23 -6.11
N THR A 25 -0.85 5.34 -6.24
CA THR A 25 0.11 5.03 -5.19
C THR A 25 1.52 5.31 -5.71
N MET A 26 2.23 6.23 -5.06
CA MET A 26 3.65 6.44 -5.34
C MET A 26 4.47 5.45 -4.51
N GLY A 27 5.20 4.57 -5.19
CA GLY A 27 6.20 3.71 -4.58
C GLY A 27 7.53 4.46 -4.44
N ILE A 28 8.16 4.42 -3.25
CA ILE A 28 9.43 5.10 -2.98
C ILE A 28 10.40 4.14 -2.29
N SER A 29 11.57 3.95 -2.89
CA SER A 29 12.68 3.23 -2.27
C SER A 29 13.26 4.03 -1.11
N LEU A 30 13.52 3.39 0.03
CA LEU A 30 14.19 4.01 1.19
C LEU A 30 15.58 3.44 1.48
N ARG A 31 16.13 2.63 0.58
CA ARG A 31 17.36 1.86 0.83
C ARG A 31 18.60 2.74 1.06
N ASP A 32 18.65 3.93 0.48
CA ASP A 32 19.68 4.95 0.70
C ASP A 32 19.47 5.78 1.98
N CYS A 33 18.34 5.59 2.67
CA CYS A 33 18.03 6.23 3.94
C CYS A 33 18.58 5.48 5.16
N CYS A 34 19.14 4.28 4.99
CA CYS A 34 19.73 3.51 6.09
C CYS A 34 20.83 4.30 6.81
N HIS A 35 20.84 4.20 8.15
CA HIS A 35 21.84 4.81 9.01
C HIS A 35 21.82 4.12 10.39
N SER A 36 22.93 4.10 11.13
CA SER A 36 22.99 3.52 12.48
C SER A 36 22.21 4.34 13.52
N ASP A 37 22.29 5.66 13.41
CA ASP A 37 21.47 6.61 14.17
C ASP A 37 20.04 6.71 13.61
N VAL A 38 19.06 6.36 14.45
CA VAL A 38 17.62 6.41 14.14
C VAL A 38 17.14 7.82 13.73
N ASN A 39 17.69 8.88 14.32
CA ASN A 39 17.30 10.25 14.00
C ASN A 39 17.71 10.61 12.57
N ILE A 40 18.95 10.27 12.21
CA ILE A 40 19.48 10.52 10.87
C ILE A 40 18.71 9.71 9.83
N ALA A 41 18.43 8.42 10.11
CA ALA A 41 17.61 7.59 9.22
C ALA A 41 16.20 8.20 9.02
N CYS A 42 15.53 8.61 10.10
CA CYS A 42 14.21 9.23 10.04
C CYS A 42 14.22 10.56 9.26
N THR A 43 15.22 11.43 9.47
CA THR A 43 15.37 12.66 8.70
C THR A 43 15.52 12.37 7.21
N LYS A 44 16.39 11.42 6.82
CA LYS A 44 16.55 11.03 5.41
C LYS A 44 15.24 10.51 4.80
N ILE A 45 14.50 9.66 5.53
CA ILE A 45 13.21 9.12 5.09
C ILE A 45 12.20 10.27 4.87
N TYR A 46 12.06 11.14 5.85
CA TYR A 46 11.15 12.29 5.78
C TYR A 46 11.49 13.19 4.59
N ASP A 47 12.74 13.62 4.48
CA ASP A 47 13.20 14.53 3.41
C ASP A 47 12.99 13.90 2.03
N LYS A 48 13.25 12.60 1.89
CA LYS A 48 13.09 11.89 0.62
C LYS A 48 11.62 11.76 0.21
N ILE A 49 10.75 11.32 1.12
CA ILE A 49 9.31 11.17 0.83
C ILE A 49 8.71 12.52 0.50
N THR A 50 8.97 13.53 1.32
CA THR A 50 8.39 14.86 1.14
C THR A 50 8.87 15.53 -0.14
N ARG A 51 10.15 15.36 -0.52
CA ARG A 51 10.68 15.86 -1.79
C ARG A 51 10.06 15.17 -3.00
N LEU A 52 9.99 13.84 -3.01
CA LEU A 52 9.51 13.07 -4.17
C LEU A 52 7.98 13.18 -4.34
N ALA A 53 7.23 13.13 -3.25
CA ALA A 53 5.78 13.14 -3.26
C ALA A 53 5.16 14.54 -3.10
N ALA A 54 5.96 15.62 -3.02
CA ALA A 54 5.50 17.01 -2.82
C ALA A 54 4.32 17.42 -3.72
N ASN A 55 4.33 16.96 -4.97
CA ASN A 55 3.34 17.33 -5.98
C ASN A 55 2.29 16.24 -6.24
N LEU A 56 2.35 15.09 -5.55
CA LEU A 56 1.49 13.93 -5.85
C LEU A 56 0.00 14.29 -5.80
N VAL A 57 -0.44 14.91 -4.70
CA VAL A 57 -1.85 15.29 -4.51
C VAL A 57 -2.24 16.43 -5.44
N LYS A 58 -1.39 17.44 -5.60
CA LYS A 58 -1.64 18.58 -6.48
C LYS A 58 -1.83 18.15 -7.93
N VAL A 59 -0.96 17.27 -8.43
CA VAL A 59 -1.03 16.74 -9.79
C VAL A 59 -2.21 15.79 -9.94
N GLY A 60 -2.45 14.90 -8.97
CA GLY A 60 -3.64 14.06 -8.96
C GLY A 60 -4.93 14.87 -9.08
N ASN A 61 -5.09 15.91 -8.26
CA ASN A 61 -6.26 16.80 -8.30
C ASN A 61 -6.35 17.66 -9.56
N LYS A 62 -5.24 17.85 -10.29
CA LYS A 62 -5.25 18.51 -11.60
C LYS A 62 -5.79 17.53 -12.66
N ILE A 63 -5.31 16.29 -12.66
CA ILE A 63 -5.76 15.23 -13.57
C ILE A 63 -7.27 14.99 -13.41
N GLU A 64 -7.77 14.94 -12.17
CA GLU A 64 -9.21 14.81 -11.90
C GLU A 64 -10.04 15.91 -12.58
N ARG A 65 -9.57 17.16 -12.49
CA ARG A 65 -10.25 18.32 -13.08
C ARG A 65 -10.15 18.36 -14.60
N GLU A 66 -9.01 17.95 -15.15
CA GLU A 66 -8.74 18.01 -16.58
C GLU A 66 -9.51 16.93 -17.35
N TYR A 67 -9.64 15.74 -16.79
CA TYR A 67 -10.28 14.60 -17.45
C TYR A 67 -11.67 14.26 -16.90
N GLY A 68 -12.11 14.90 -15.81
CA GLY A 68 -13.41 14.64 -15.19
C GLY A 68 -13.52 13.26 -14.52
N ILE A 69 -12.38 12.64 -14.19
CA ILE A 69 -12.29 11.28 -13.62
C ILE A 69 -11.97 11.39 -12.14
N PRO A 70 -12.78 10.84 -11.23
CA PRO A 70 -12.46 10.86 -9.81
C PRO A 70 -11.26 9.95 -9.49
N ILE A 71 -10.29 10.48 -8.75
CA ILE A 71 -9.16 9.76 -8.14
C ILE A 71 -9.40 9.71 -6.64
N ILE A 72 -10.02 8.61 -6.20
CA ILE A 72 -10.56 8.46 -4.84
C ILE A 72 -9.45 8.51 -3.78
N ASN A 73 -8.28 7.96 -4.07
CA ASN A 73 -7.16 7.92 -3.12
C ASN A 73 -5.84 8.35 -3.78
N LYS A 74 -5.04 9.10 -3.02
CA LYS A 74 -3.61 9.35 -3.28
C LYS A 74 -2.83 8.76 -2.11
N ARG A 75 -1.88 7.88 -2.40
CA ARG A 75 -1.18 7.06 -1.38
C ARG A 75 0.31 6.99 -1.65
N VAL A 76 1.06 6.59 -0.64
CA VAL A 76 2.49 6.25 -0.77
C VAL A 76 2.71 4.83 -0.27
N ALA A 77 3.62 4.10 -0.90
CA ALA A 77 4.17 2.85 -0.39
C ALA A 77 5.69 2.99 -0.32
N VAL A 78 6.30 2.54 0.78
CA VAL A 78 7.75 2.60 0.97
C VAL A 78 8.36 1.23 1.16
N THR A 79 9.68 1.13 1.01
CA THR A 79 10.43 -0.10 1.31
C THR A 79 10.08 -0.60 2.71
N PRO A 80 9.88 -1.92 2.91
CA PRO A 80 9.62 -2.49 4.24
C PRO A 80 10.56 -1.92 5.29
N ILE A 81 10.00 -1.21 6.28
CA ILE A 81 10.76 -0.50 7.31
C ILE A 81 11.65 -1.45 8.12
N SER A 82 11.30 -2.73 8.23
CA SER A 82 12.14 -3.76 8.86
C SER A 82 13.55 -3.78 8.29
N ILE A 83 13.68 -3.69 6.96
CA ILE A 83 14.95 -3.72 6.24
C ILE A 83 15.77 -2.44 6.51
N ILE A 84 15.10 -1.30 6.59
CA ILE A 84 15.75 0.01 6.78
C ILE A 84 16.20 0.18 8.23
N ALA A 85 15.29 -0.11 9.15
CA ALA A 85 15.47 0.06 10.58
C ALA A 85 16.39 -1.00 11.20
N GLU A 86 16.58 -2.16 10.55
CA GLU A 86 17.54 -3.18 11.00
C GLU A 86 18.98 -2.65 11.11
N SER A 87 19.31 -1.62 10.32
CA SER A 87 20.62 -0.95 10.40
C SER A 87 20.78 -0.06 11.64
N CYS A 88 19.70 0.24 12.36
CA CYS A 88 19.71 1.12 13.52
C CYS A 88 19.91 0.35 14.84
N ASP A 89 20.66 0.94 15.76
CA ASP A 89 20.80 0.43 17.13
C ASP A 89 19.62 0.87 18.01
N THR A 90 18.40 0.46 17.64
CA THR A 90 17.16 0.74 18.38
C THR A 90 16.44 -0.53 18.79
N GLN A 91 15.69 -0.45 19.89
CA GLN A 91 14.86 -1.54 20.43
C GLN A 91 13.38 -1.41 20.04
N ASN A 92 13.00 -0.31 19.38
CA ASN A 92 11.66 -0.14 18.81
C ASN A 92 11.73 0.67 17.51
N HIS A 93 10.73 0.48 16.65
CA HIS A 93 10.62 1.15 15.35
C HIS A 93 9.50 2.20 15.31
N ILE A 94 8.94 2.58 16.46
CA ILE A 94 7.80 3.52 16.56
C ILE A 94 8.13 4.87 15.91
N LYS A 95 9.35 5.37 16.12
CA LYS A 95 9.83 6.62 15.52
C LYS A 95 9.79 6.62 14.00
N PHE A 96 9.99 5.46 13.36
CA PHE A 96 9.84 5.35 11.91
C PHE A 96 8.38 5.52 11.50
N ALA A 97 7.44 4.90 12.21
CA ALA A 97 6.01 5.08 11.95
C ALA A 97 5.60 6.55 12.12
N GLU A 98 5.98 7.21 13.21
CA GLU A 98 5.72 8.64 13.41
C GLU A 98 6.30 9.52 12.29
N THR A 99 7.48 9.15 11.79
CA THR A 99 8.14 9.86 10.69
C THR A 99 7.37 9.68 9.37
N LEU A 100 6.90 8.47 9.09
CA LEU A 100 6.04 8.20 7.93
C LEU A 100 4.72 8.95 8.03
N ASP A 101 4.11 8.99 9.22
CA ASP A 101 2.84 9.70 9.47
C ASP A 101 2.99 11.21 9.23
N LYS A 102 4.05 11.81 9.81
CA LYS A 102 4.42 13.22 9.57
C LYS A 102 4.66 13.51 8.10
N ALA A 103 5.34 12.61 7.38
CA ALA A 103 5.57 12.74 5.95
C ALA A 103 4.26 12.63 5.15
N ALA A 104 3.36 11.72 5.52
CA ALA A 104 2.07 11.55 4.88
C ALA A 104 1.14 12.75 5.10
N ASP A 105 1.19 13.36 6.28
CA ASP A 105 0.45 14.58 6.61
C ASP A 105 0.90 15.77 5.78
N ILE A 106 2.20 16.03 5.72
CA ILE A 106 2.71 17.21 5.01
C ILE A 106 2.49 17.14 3.49
N ILE A 107 2.55 15.94 2.89
CA ILE A 107 2.26 15.74 1.45
C ILE A 107 0.75 15.60 1.16
N GLY A 108 -0.09 15.48 2.18
CA GLY A 108 -1.55 15.44 2.07
C GLY A 108 -2.12 14.13 1.51
N VAL A 109 -1.41 13.00 1.61
CA VAL A 109 -1.91 11.69 1.14
C VAL A 109 -2.88 11.07 2.14
N ASN A 110 -3.69 10.12 1.67
CA ASN A 110 -4.66 9.40 2.50
C ASN A 110 -3.98 8.43 3.46
N PHE A 111 -3.05 7.62 2.93
CA PHE A 111 -2.34 6.58 3.68
C PHE A 111 -0.92 6.39 3.14
N ILE A 112 -0.04 5.93 4.03
CA ILE A 112 1.31 5.48 3.70
C ILE A 112 1.52 4.04 4.18
N GLY A 113 1.86 3.16 3.25
CA GLY A 113 2.21 1.76 3.52
C GLY A 113 3.71 1.53 3.55
N GLY A 114 4.14 0.43 4.14
CA GLY A 114 5.53 0.01 4.17
C GLY A 114 6.10 -0.17 5.58
N PHE A 115 5.32 0.09 6.63
CA PHE A 115 5.65 -0.34 7.99
C PHE A 115 5.50 -1.87 8.08
N SER A 116 6.42 -2.58 7.41
CA SER A 116 6.19 -3.95 7.00
C SER A 116 7.39 -4.86 7.26
N ALA A 117 7.14 -6.15 7.38
CA ALA A 117 8.15 -7.21 7.50
C ALA A 117 7.80 -8.43 6.65
N LEU A 118 8.82 -9.13 6.14
CA LEU A 118 8.67 -10.29 5.26
C LEU A 118 9.34 -11.52 5.91
N VAL A 119 8.59 -12.22 6.77
CA VAL A 119 9.11 -13.22 7.71
C VAL A 119 8.76 -14.67 7.36
N HIS A 120 8.28 -14.91 6.14
CA HIS A 120 7.83 -16.23 5.69
C HIS A 120 8.91 -17.33 5.73
N LYS A 121 10.19 -16.97 5.90
CA LYS A 121 11.33 -17.90 6.01
C LYS A 121 12.08 -17.83 7.35
N GLY A 122 11.53 -17.14 8.34
CA GLY A 122 12.20 -16.86 9.60
C GLY A 122 12.26 -15.36 9.87
N PHE A 123 12.92 -14.98 10.95
CA PHE A 123 13.00 -13.59 11.41
C PHE A 123 14.44 -13.11 11.40
N THR A 124 14.66 -11.87 10.98
CA THR A 124 15.84 -11.11 11.37
C THR A 124 15.61 -10.40 12.71
N LYS A 125 16.64 -9.74 13.23
CA LYS A 125 16.51 -8.90 14.43
C LYS A 125 15.57 -7.73 14.14
N GLY A 126 15.73 -7.09 12.98
CA GLY A 126 14.88 -5.97 12.56
C GLY A 126 13.42 -6.35 12.39
N ASP A 127 13.14 -7.55 11.85
CA ASP A 127 11.77 -8.06 11.71
C ASP A 127 11.07 -8.16 13.06
N ARG A 128 11.72 -8.77 14.05
CA ARG A 128 11.14 -8.96 15.39
C ARG A 128 10.86 -7.62 16.07
N VAL A 129 11.79 -6.66 15.96
CA VAL A 129 11.61 -5.32 16.52
C VAL A 129 10.45 -4.59 15.83
N LEU A 130 10.33 -4.71 14.50
CA LEU A 130 9.21 -4.11 13.77
C LEU A 130 7.88 -4.70 14.20
N ILE A 131 7.75 -6.04 14.19
CA ILE A 131 6.51 -6.74 14.52
C ILE A 131 6.02 -6.35 15.93
N ASN A 132 6.92 -6.31 16.91
CA ASN A 132 6.58 -5.92 18.28
C ASN A 132 6.21 -4.44 18.42
N SER A 133 6.67 -3.60 17.49
CA SER A 133 6.34 -2.16 17.47
C SER A 133 4.97 -1.88 16.83
N ILE A 134 4.40 -2.82 16.06
CA ILE A 134 3.13 -2.62 15.31
C ILE A 134 1.99 -2.10 16.18
N PRO A 135 1.66 -2.68 17.36
CA PRO A 135 0.50 -2.25 18.14
C PRO A 135 0.56 -0.77 18.53
N GLU A 136 1.72 -0.32 19.02
CA GLU A 136 1.94 1.05 19.47
C GLU A 136 2.11 2.02 18.31
N ALA A 137 2.83 1.60 17.25
CA ALA A 137 2.97 2.40 16.04
C ALA A 137 1.62 2.71 15.41
N LEU A 138 0.72 1.73 15.31
CA LEU A 138 -0.61 1.93 14.70
C LEU A 138 -1.61 2.64 15.63
N SER A 139 -1.40 2.63 16.96
CA SER A 139 -2.24 3.39 17.90
C SER A 139 -1.83 4.85 18.01
N THR A 140 -0.58 5.19 17.69
CA THR A 140 -0.03 6.56 17.82
C THR A 140 0.02 7.32 16.50
N THR A 141 -0.19 6.65 15.37
CA THR A 141 -0.20 7.26 14.02
C THR A 141 -1.58 7.17 13.39
N GLN A 142 -1.88 8.04 12.43
CA GLN A 142 -3.20 8.11 11.80
C GLN A 142 -3.21 7.43 10.43
N LYS A 143 -2.22 7.69 9.59
CA LYS A 143 -2.18 7.34 8.15
C LYS A 143 -1.22 6.20 7.82
N VAL A 144 -0.45 5.72 8.78
CA VAL A 144 0.46 4.60 8.57
C VAL A 144 -0.30 3.29 8.56
N CYS A 145 0.00 2.48 7.55
CA CYS A 145 -0.48 1.10 7.44
C CYS A 145 0.70 0.12 7.52
N SER A 146 0.42 -1.04 8.09
CA SER A 146 1.39 -2.08 8.38
C SER A 146 1.02 -3.39 7.70
N SER A 147 2.03 -4.12 7.25
CA SER A 147 1.81 -5.47 6.72
C SER A 147 2.91 -6.45 7.04
N VAL A 148 2.54 -7.71 7.29
CA VAL A 148 3.50 -8.77 7.63
C VAL A 148 3.24 -9.99 6.76
N SER A 149 4.22 -10.38 5.94
CA SER A 149 4.14 -11.60 5.14
C SER A 149 4.70 -12.78 5.92
N VAL A 150 3.83 -13.73 6.29
CA VAL A 150 4.16 -14.87 7.16
C VAL A 150 4.25 -16.20 6.40
N ALA A 151 3.86 -16.23 5.12
CA ALA A 151 3.85 -17.45 4.33
C ALA A 151 4.09 -17.19 2.84
N THR A 152 4.68 -18.16 2.16
CA THR A 152 4.73 -18.23 0.69
C THR A 152 4.60 -19.68 0.23
N THR A 153 4.03 -19.92 -0.95
CA THR A 153 3.95 -21.26 -1.56
C THR A 153 5.33 -21.92 -1.66
N LYS A 154 6.36 -21.12 -1.95
CA LYS A 154 7.75 -21.60 -2.09
C LYS A 154 8.40 -22.00 -0.76
N SER A 155 8.05 -21.34 0.34
CA SER A 155 8.76 -21.49 1.62
C SER A 155 7.91 -22.14 2.72
N GLY A 156 6.64 -22.40 2.43
CA GLY A 156 5.66 -22.81 3.43
C GLY A 156 5.20 -21.65 4.30
N ILE A 157 4.79 -21.99 5.52
CA ILE A 157 4.20 -21.07 6.49
C ILE A 157 5.13 -20.98 7.70
N ASN A 158 5.54 -19.77 8.07
CA ASN A 158 6.21 -19.54 9.34
C ASN A 158 5.15 -19.51 10.46
N MET A 159 4.90 -20.65 11.08
CA MET A 159 3.88 -20.78 12.13
C MET A 159 4.20 -20.00 13.40
N ASP A 160 5.47 -19.74 13.69
CA ASP A 160 5.86 -18.88 14.81
C ASP A 160 5.41 -17.44 14.54
N ALA A 161 5.59 -16.95 13.30
CA ALA A 161 5.10 -15.64 12.90
C ALA A 161 3.58 -15.55 12.91
N VAL A 162 2.87 -16.60 12.47
CA VAL A 162 1.40 -16.66 12.55
C VAL A 162 0.92 -16.53 14.00
N LYS A 163 1.53 -17.28 14.93
CA LYS A 163 1.21 -17.23 16.36
C LYS A 163 1.49 -15.84 16.94
N GLU A 164 2.68 -15.28 16.68
CA GLU A 164 3.08 -13.95 17.14
C GLU A 164 2.10 -12.87 16.62
N MET A 165 1.76 -12.92 15.33
CA MET A 165 0.81 -11.97 14.73
C MET A 165 -0.60 -12.07 15.33
N GLY A 166 -1.04 -13.24 15.79
CA GLY A 166 -2.30 -13.38 16.54
C GLY A 166 -2.30 -12.58 17.84
N HIS A 167 -1.17 -12.59 18.58
CA HIS A 167 -1.01 -11.78 19.79
C HIS A 167 -0.90 -10.28 19.47
N ILE A 168 -0.16 -9.93 18.41
CA ILE A 168 -0.01 -8.53 17.95
C ILE A 168 -1.35 -7.94 17.54
N LEU A 169 -2.18 -8.68 16.80
CA LEU A 169 -3.50 -8.23 16.37
C LEU A 169 -4.41 -7.95 17.56
N LYS A 170 -4.44 -8.87 18.55
CA LYS A 170 -5.19 -8.65 19.80
C LYS A 170 -4.69 -7.41 20.53
N LYS A 171 -3.38 -7.26 20.73
CA LYS A 171 -2.80 -6.09 21.42
C LYS A 171 -3.10 -4.77 20.70
N ALA A 172 -3.03 -4.75 19.36
CA ALA A 172 -3.38 -3.57 18.57
C ALA A 172 -4.86 -3.18 18.74
N SER A 173 -5.76 -4.18 18.79
CA SER A 173 -7.18 -3.93 19.05
C SER A 173 -7.44 -3.36 20.44
N GLU A 174 -6.74 -3.87 21.47
CA GLU A 174 -6.89 -3.43 22.86
C GLU A 174 -6.37 -1.99 23.05
N LEU A 175 -5.22 -1.64 22.44
CA LEU A 175 -4.65 -0.29 22.51
C LEU A 175 -5.50 0.78 21.82
N THR A 176 -6.40 0.39 20.93
CA THR A 176 -7.30 1.30 20.21
C THR A 176 -8.77 0.98 20.46
N ALA A 177 -9.09 0.31 21.58
CA ALA A 177 -10.45 -0.13 21.90
C ALA A 177 -11.45 1.02 21.96
N ASP A 178 -11.04 2.17 22.51
CA ASP A 178 -11.86 3.38 22.61
C ASP A 178 -12.22 3.98 21.23
N ASP A 179 -11.46 3.63 20.19
CA ASP A 179 -11.66 4.06 18.80
C ASP A 179 -12.09 2.89 17.90
N GLY A 180 -12.78 1.90 18.50
CA GLY A 180 -13.33 0.75 17.80
C GLY A 180 -12.28 -0.25 17.27
N GLY A 181 -11.06 -0.23 17.80
CA GLY A 181 -9.96 -1.09 17.37
C GLY A 181 -9.34 -0.67 16.04
N ILE A 182 -9.34 0.63 15.73
CA ILE A 182 -8.93 1.20 14.43
C ILE A 182 -7.53 0.75 13.95
N ALA A 183 -6.62 0.39 14.87
CA ALA A 183 -5.31 -0.14 14.49
C ALA A 183 -5.43 -1.41 13.62
N CYS A 184 -6.41 -2.28 13.89
CA CYS A 184 -6.65 -3.50 13.12
C CYS A 184 -7.09 -3.21 11.67
N ALA A 185 -7.75 -2.07 11.42
CA ALA A 185 -8.12 -1.66 10.06
C ALA A 185 -6.90 -1.27 9.20
N LYS A 186 -5.76 -0.97 9.84
CA LYS A 186 -4.50 -0.56 9.20
C LYS A 186 -3.45 -1.68 9.17
N LEU A 187 -3.79 -2.90 9.61
CA LEU A 187 -2.87 -4.04 9.67
C LEU A 187 -3.32 -5.18 8.75
N VAL A 188 -2.40 -5.68 7.93
CA VAL A 188 -2.63 -6.86 7.06
C VAL A 188 -1.59 -7.95 7.31
N ILE A 189 -2.05 -9.19 7.46
CA ILE A 189 -1.18 -10.36 7.56
C ILE A 189 -1.31 -11.14 6.24
N PHE A 190 -0.19 -11.32 5.55
CA PHE A 190 -0.16 -11.92 4.22
C PHE A 190 0.32 -13.37 4.24
N ALA A 191 -0.31 -14.17 3.38
CA ALA A 191 0.30 -15.32 2.74
C ALA A 191 0.44 -14.99 1.24
N ASN A 192 1.58 -15.36 0.64
CA ASN A 192 1.89 -15.05 -0.77
C ASN A 192 1.80 -13.55 -1.08
N ALA A 193 2.37 -12.70 -0.21
CA ALA A 193 2.57 -11.31 -0.57
C ALA A 193 3.36 -11.26 -1.90
N PRO A 194 2.94 -10.46 -2.89
CA PRO A 194 3.75 -10.25 -4.09
C PRO A 194 5.05 -9.51 -3.73
N GLU A 195 5.99 -9.43 -4.68
CA GLU A 195 7.30 -8.80 -4.43
C GLU A 195 7.20 -7.30 -4.14
N ASP A 196 6.18 -6.66 -4.71
CA ASP A 196 5.69 -5.33 -4.39
C ASP A 196 4.17 -5.41 -4.16
N ASN A 197 3.60 -4.44 -3.47
CA ASN A 197 2.15 -4.31 -3.41
C ASN A 197 1.78 -2.82 -3.28
N PRO A 198 1.07 -2.20 -4.23
CA PRO A 198 0.63 -0.81 -4.11
C PRO A 198 -0.73 -0.64 -3.39
N PHE A 199 -1.37 -1.73 -2.96
CA PHE A 199 -2.73 -1.73 -2.42
C PHE A 199 -2.77 -1.66 -0.88
N MET A 200 -3.48 -0.65 -0.36
CA MET A 200 -3.76 -0.49 1.08
C MET A 200 -4.83 -1.47 1.60
N ALA A 201 -4.75 -1.90 2.86
CA ALA A 201 -3.78 -1.50 3.91
C ALA A 201 -2.42 -2.23 3.83
N GLY A 202 -2.23 -3.12 2.86
CA GLY A 202 -1.06 -3.98 2.81
C GLY A 202 0.16 -3.47 2.03
N ALA A 203 0.14 -2.24 1.50
CA ALA A 203 1.14 -1.83 0.52
C ALA A 203 2.55 -1.71 1.12
N PHE A 204 3.53 -2.03 0.30
CA PHE A 204 4.95 -1.76 0.51
C PHE A 204 5.63 -1.71 -0.87
N HIS A 205 6.73 -0.97 -0.94
CA HIS A 205 7.54 -0.84 -2.15
C HIS A 205 8.60 -1.96 -2.18
N GLY A 206 8.52 -2.85 -3.16
CA GLY A 206 9.41 -4.01 -3.26
C GLY A 206 10.89 -3.65 -3.41
N ILE A 207 11.79 -4.56 -3.06
CA ILE A 207 13.25 -4.32 -3.18
C ILE A 207 13.70 -4.27 -4.64
N GLY A 208 13.01 -4.99 -5.53
CA GLY A 208 13.28 -5.03 -6.96
C GLY A 208 12.72 -3.84 -7.74
N GLU A 209 11.89 -3.02 -7.11
CA GLU A 209 11.25 -1.86 -7.73
C GLU A 209 12.24 -0.70 -7.91
N PRO A 210 11.98 0.22 -8.86
CA PRO A 210 12.84 1.38 -9.08
C PRO A 210 12.78 2.37 -7.89
N GLU A 211 13.64 3.38 -7.95
CA GLU A 211 13.76 4.43 -6.94
C GLU A 211 12.42 5.12 -6.59
N CYS A 212 11.61 5.42 -7.61
CA CYS A 212 10.30 6.03 -7.48
C CYS A 212 9.41 5.62 -8.66
N VAL A 213 8.15 5.26 -8.41
CA VAL A 213 7.17 4.83 -9.44
C VAL A 213 5.75 5.24 -9.07
N ILE A 214 4.88 5.38 -10.07
CA ILE A 214 3.43 5.57 -9.87
C ILE A 214 2.69 4.31 -10.30
N ASN A 215 1.93 3.73 -9.37
CA ASN A 215 0.99 2.65 -9.62
C ASN A 215 -0.43 3.20 -9.59
N VAL A 216 -1.27 2.81 -10.55
CA VAL A 216 -2.67 3.26 -10.64
C VAL A 216 -3.59 2.06 -10.50
N GLY A 217 -4.52 2.13 -9.56
CA GLY A 217 -5.57 1.14 -9.38
C GLY A 217 -6.89 1.66 -9.93
N ILE A 218 -7.48 0.91 -10.86
CA ILE A 218 -8.75 1.24 -11.51
C ILE A 218 -9.87 0.41 -10.88
N SER A 219 -11.04 1.00 -10.71
CA SER A 219 -12.23 0.32 -10.22
C SER A 219 -12.85 -0.54 -11.33
N GLY A 220 -13.27 -1.76 -10.98
CA GLY A 220 -13.82 -2.74 -11.93
C GLY A 220 -15.26 -3.21 -11.65
N PRO A 221 -15.71 -3.39 -10.39
CA PRO A 221 -16.99 -4.05 -10.12
C PRO A 221 -18.22 -3.37 -10.75
N GLY A 222 -18.29 -2.04 -10.72
CA GLY A 222 -19.41 -1.28 -11.29
C GLY A 222 -19.52 -1.47 -12.80
N THR A 223 -18.41 -1.24 -13.51
CA THR A 223 -18.29 -1.41 -14.96
C THR A 223 -18.62 -2.84 -15.39
N VAL A 224 -18.07 -3.85 -14.70
CA VAL A 224 -18.34 -5.27 -15.01
C VAL A 224 -19.83 -5.60 -14.78
N LYS A 225 -20.43 -5.10 -13.70
CA LYS A 225 -21.87 -5.30 -13.45
C LYS A 225 -22.71 -4.72 -14.58
N SER A 226 -22.46 -3.47 -14.98
CA SER A 226 -23.18 -2.79 -16.06
C SER A 226 -23.03 -3.50 -17.41
N ALA A 227 -21.83 -4.03 -17.71
CA ALA A 227 -21.62 -4.85 -18.90
C ALA A 227 -22.40 -6.17 -18.87
N LEU A 228 -22.43 -6.85 -17.72
CA LEU A 228 -23.14 -8.11 -17.55
C LEU A 228 -24.67 -7.97 -17.62
N GLU A 229 -25.22 -6.84 -17.16
CA GLU A 229 -26.65 -6.54 -17.27
C GLU A 229 -27.13 -6.49 -18.74
N LYS A 230 -26.26 -6.09 -19.67
CA LYS A 230 -26.54 -6.02 -21.12
C LYS A 230 -26.62 -7.40 -21.79
N VAL A 231 -26.06 -8.44 -21.18
CA VAL A 231 -25.99 -9.82 -21.71
C VAL A 231 -26.75 -10.84 -20.86
N LYS A 232 -27.74 -10.37 -20.08
CA LYS A 232 -28.56 -11.24 -19.23
C LYS A 232 -29.27 -12.31 -20.07
N GLY A 233 -29.15 -13.57 -19.65
CA GLY A 233 -29.77 -14.73 -20.32
C GLY A 233 -28.94 -15.31 -21.48
N GLN A 234 -27.77 -14.74 -21.79
CA GLN A 234 -26.82 -15.32 -22.74
C GLN A 234 -26.04 -16.49 -22.12
N ASP A 235 -25.35 -17.27 -22.95
CA ASP A 235 -24.51 -18.38 -22.50
C ASP A 235 -23.20 -17.92 -21.81
N PHE A 236 -22.54 -18.86 -21.13
CA PHE A 236 -21.30 -18.57 -20.38
C PHE A 236 -20.13 -18.11 -21.25
N GLY A 237 -20.10 -18.49 -22.54
CA GLY A 237 -19.09 -18.00 -23.47
C GLY A 237 -19.23 -16.50 -23.70
N VAL A 238 -20.45 -16.02 -23.94
CA VAL A 238 -20.74 -14.58 -24.07
C VAL A 238 -20.44 -13.82 -22.77
N VAL A 239 -20.82 -14.39 -21.63
CA VAL A 239 -20.54 -13.78 -20.31
C VAL A 239 -19.04 -13.64 -20.06
N ALA A 240 -18.26 -14.71 -20.29
CA ALA A 240 -16.81 -14.69 -20.11
C ALA A 240 -16.12 -13.69 -21.05
N GLU A 241 -16.54 -13.64 -22.32
CA GLU A 241 -15.99 -12.69 -23.29
C GLU A 241 -16.32 -11.24 -22.93
N THR A 242 -17.50 -11.00 -22.37
CA THR A 242 -17.92 -9.67 -21.88
C THR A 242 -17.04 -9.20 -20.73
N ILE A 243 -16.79 -10.07 -19.73
CA ILE A 243 -15.88 -9.75 -18.61
C ILE A 243 -14.47 -9.49 -19.13
N LYS A 244 -13.96 -10.34 -20.02
CA LYS A 244 -12.62 -10.21 -20.60
C LYS A 244 -12.44 -8.87 -21.31
N LYS A 245 -13.40 -8.48 -22.16
CA LYS A 245 -13.37 -7.19 -22.89
C LYS A 245 -13.53 -5.98 -21.99
N THR A 246 -14.26 -6.12 -20.87
CA THR A 246 -14.46 -5.01 -19.92
C THR A 246 -13.23 -4.79 -19.05
N ALA A 247 -12.46 -5.85 -18.78
CA ALA A 247 -11.25 -5.79 -17.97
C ALA A 247 -9.98 -5.39 -18.76
N PHE A 248 -10.02 -5.51 -20.09
CA PHE A 248 -8.95 -5.11 -21.01
C PHE A 248 -9.09 -3.64 -21.37
#